data_AF-A0A6N8XQZ5-F1
#
_entry.id   AF-A0A6N8XQZ5-F1
#
_cell.length_a   1.000
_cell.length_b   1.000
_cell.length_c   1.000
_cell.angle_alpha   90.00
_cell.angle_beta   90.00
_cell.angle_gamma   90.00
#
_symmetry.space_group_name_H-M   'P 1'
#
loop_
_entity.id
_entity.type
_entity.pdbx_description
1 polymer ?
#
loop_
_entity_poly.entity_id
_entity_poly.type
_entity_poly.pdbx_seq_one_letter_code
_entity_poly.pdbx_strand_id
1 'polypeptide(L)'
;MAAEPSPRPAFEDRQRAREAGIGIAPPPALLRPWRPSFANVNDWRDPPKLAEAGHDALVMACDPEPSEAQALWRAAERAGVASRLFEADRRLEGYGWYDALDRVTAMHIRVAADGEWMAVGDYPLPERPGLRAAALPARPAAIRIELTVRPLSGPPATLDLATDLAFAGEAWSWVEDALPLVTADSALQPHELAGLLAAGFFSPSEDADADSWETQRERFDESALHMATRLLLSDDAACRTSLAEAVRRELLWLCPRDRAVDIRIRRPDVSITLGEAAPAP
;
A
#
# COMPACT_ATOMS: atom_id res chain seq x y z
N MET A 1 30.91 -10.64 5.41
CA MET A 1 30.60 -9.20 5.24
C MET A 1 31.23 -8.73 3.94
N ALA A 2 30.43 -8.55 2.90
CA ALA A 2 30.92 -7.86 1.71
C ALA A 2 31.03 -6.37 2.08
N ALA A 3 32.22 -5.79 1.96
CA ALA A 3 32.39 -4.35 2.12
C ALA A 3 31.58 -3.65 1.02
N GLU A 4 30.71 -2.71 1.40
CA GLU A 4 30.09 -1.81 0.42
C GLU A 4 31.20 -1.17 -0.42
N PRO A 5 31.15 -1.25 -1.75
CA PRO A 5 32.25 -0.80 -2.62
C PRO A 5 32.48 0.72 -2.57
N SER A 6 31.61 1.47 -1.88
CA SER A 6 31.79 2.88 -1.56
C SER A 6 31.20 3.16 -0.17
N PRO A 7 31.99 3.14 0.91
CA PRO A 7 31.48 3.42 2.25
C PRO A 7 30.89 4.83 2.29
N ARG A 8 29.66 4.98 2.82
CA ARG A 8 29.04 6.27 3.12
C ARG A 8 29.25 6.58 4.61
N PRO A 9 30.36 7.24 5.00
CA PRO A 9 30.64 7.51 6.40
C PRO A 9 29.59 8.45 6.98
N ALA A 10 29.13 8.15 8.19
CA ALA A 10 28.27 9.06 8.93
C ALA A 10 28.98 10.41 9.10
N PHE A 11 28.23 11.51 9.15
CA PHE A 11 28.78 12.84 9.33
C PHE A 11 29.60 12.92 10.63
N GLU A 12 29.10 12.35 11.72
CA GLU A 12 29.79 12.28 13.00
C GLU A 12 31.14 11.53 12.90
N ASP A 13 31.18 10.39 12.20
CA ASP A 13 32.42 9.65 11.97
C ASP A 13 33.43 10.48 11.20
N ARG A 14 32.97 11.20 10.18
CA ARG A 14 33.81 12.09 9.40
C ARG A 14 34.33 13.27 10.23
N GLN A 15 33.51 13.83 11.12
CA GLN A 15 33.96 14.89 12.05
C GLN A 15 35.03 14.37 13.00
N ARG A 16 34.81 13.21 13.63
CA ARG A 16 35.80 12.56 14.50
C ARG A 16 37.12 12.26 13.77
N ALA A 17 37.04 11.76 12.55
CA ALA A 17 38.22 11.52 11.73
C ALA A 17 38.97 12.83 11.44
N ARG A 18 38.26 13.89 11.09
CA ARG A 18 38.85 15.22 10.85
C ARG A 18 39.55 15.76 12.08
N GLU A 19 38.95 15.61 13.26
CA GLU A 19 39.55 16.01 14.55
C GLU A 19 40.83 15.21 14.86
N ALA A 20 40.87 13.94 14.48
CA ALA A 20 42.05 13.09 14.57
C ALA A 20 43.10 13.36 13.46
N GLY A 21 42.88 14.34 12.59
CA GLY A 21 43.77 14.66 11.46
C GLY A 21 43.66 13.70 10.26
N ILE A 22 42.61 12.87 10.22
CA ILE A 22 42.34 11.91 9.14
C ILE A 22 41.36 12.55 8.13
N GLY A 23 41.80 12.73 6.89
CA GLY A 23 40.97 13.24 5.81
C GLY A 23 40.06 12.17 5.21
N ILE A 24 38.75 12.30 5.39
CA ILE A 24 37.73 11.45 4.74
C ILE A 24 36.92 12.30 3.76
N ALA A 25 36.84 11.86 2.50
CA ALA A 25 36.02 12.51 1.48
C ALA A 25 34.54 12.47 1.87
N PRO A 26 33.75 13.53 1.60
CA PRO A 26 32.31 13.46 1.78
C PRO A 26 31.71 12.39 0.84
N PRO A 27 30.64 11.70 1.27
CA PRO A 27 29.95 10.77 0.39
C PRO A 27 29.29 11.51 -0.78
N PRO A 28 29.14 10.85 -1.94
CA PRO A 28 28.35 11.40 -3.04
C PRO A 28 26.88 11.57 -2.62
N ALA A 29 26.13 12.41 -3.33
CA ALA A 29 24.70 12.66 -3.10
C ALA A 29 23.83 11.48 -3.54
N LEU A 30 24.07 10.31 -2.94
CA LEU A 30 23.36 9.07 -3.21
C LEU A 30 22.45 8.73 -2.03
N LEU A 31 21.16 8.64 -2.31
CA LEU A 31 20.13 8.28 -1.35
C LEU A 31 19.36 7.05 -1.82
N ARG A 32 18.71 6.37 -0.89
CA ARG A 32 17.83 5.26 -1.22
C ARG A 32 16.50 5.81 -1.72
N PRO A 33 16.02 5.44 -2.92
CA PRO A 33 14.69 5.80 -3.37
C PRO A 33 13.65 5.32 -2.37
N TRP A 34 12.69 6.16 -2.03
CA TRP A 34 11.61 5.79 -1.14
C TRP A 34 10.68 4.77 -1.83
N ARG A 35 10.21 3.80 -1.05
CA ARG A 35 9.21 2.82 -1.45
C ARG A 35 8.20 2.69 -0.31
N PRO A 36 6.93 2.40 -0.64
CA PRO A 36 5.93 2.23 0.40
C PRO A 36 6.27 1.01 1.27
N SER A 37 6.03 1.14 2.57
CA SER A 37 6.12 0.05 3.53
C SER A 37 4.99 -0.95 3.34
N PHE A 38 5.16 -2.14 3.93
CA PHE A 38 4.17 -3.20 3.97
C PHE A 38 3.72 -3.41 5.42
N ALA A 39 2.45 -3.77 5.62
CA ALA A 39 1.92 -4.11 6.94
C ALA A 39 2.63 -5.33 7.54
N ASN A 40 2.88 -6.37 6.73
CA ASN A 40 3.71 -7.50 7.14
C ASN A 40 5.19 -7.12 7.01
N VAL A 41 5.87 -6.95 8.13
CA VAL A 41 7.32 -6.67 8.18
C VAL A 41 8.17 -7.76 7.53
N ASN A 42 7.65 -8.98 7.44
CA ASN A 42 8.33 -10.12 6.81
C ASN A 42 8.18 -10.14 5.28
N ASP A 43 7.35 -9.28 4.68
CA ASP A 43 7.29 -9.10 3.22
C ASP A 43 8.50 -8.30 2.69
N TRP A 44 9.64 -8.44 3.36
CA TRP A 44 10.89 -7.75 3.08
C TRP A 44 11.28 -7.91 1.60
N ARG A 45 11.56 -6.78 0.96
CA ARG A 45 12.16 -6.72 -0.38
C ARG A 45 13.57 -6.19 -0.25
N ASP A 46 14.45 -6.66 -1.13
CA ASP A 46 15.77 -6.06 -1.26
C ASP A 46 15.62 -4.54 -1.42
N PRO A 47 16.30 -3.74 -0.59
CA PRO A 47 16.17 -2.31 -0.64
C PRO A 47 16.62 -1.82 -2.03
N PRO A 48 15.94 -0.81 -2.60
CA PRO A 48 16.32 -0.29 -3.89
C PRO A 48 17.77 0.20 -3.85
N LYS A 49 18.46 0.02 -4.98
CA LYS A 49 19.82 0.54 -5.14
C LYS A 49 19.81 2.06 -4.92
N LEU A 50 20.88 2.57 -4.33
CA LEU A 50 21.07 4.00 -4.17
C LEU A 50 21.01 4.68 -5.54
N ALA A 51 20.36 5.85 -5.57
CA ALA A 51 20.25 6.71 -6.74
C ALA A 51 20.72 8.12 -6.38
N GLU A 52 21.10 8.89 -7.41
CA GLU A 52 21.52 10.28 -7.23
C GLU A 52 20.33 11.15 -6.82
N ALA A 53 20.49 11.87 -5.71
CA ALA A 53 19.53 12.84 -5.21
C ALA A 53 19.77 14.17 -5.92
N GLY A 54 18.87 14.52 -6.84
CA GLY A 54 18.86 15.81 -7.52
C GLY A 54 18.45 16.96 -6.60
N HIS A 55 18.52 18.19 -7.12
CA HIS A 55 18.10 19.41 -6.42
C HIS A 55 16.59 19.47 -6.13
N ASP A 56 15.78 18.67 -6.83
CA ASP A 56 14.34 18.56 -6.67
C ASP A 56 13.92 17.33 -5.85
N ALA A 57 14.88 16.64 -5.24
CA ALA A 57 14.67 15.49 -4.37
C ALA A 57 13.93 15.89 -3.09
N LEU A 58 13.01 15.02 -2.68
CA LEU A 58 12.17 15.15 -1.51
C LEU A 58 12.52 14.00 -0.55
N VAL A 59 13.09 14.35 0.61
CA VAL A 59 13.40 13.39 1.66
C VAL A 59 12.14 13.14 2.50
N MET A 60 11.69 11.90 2.57
CA MET A 60 10.56 11.47 3.38
C MET A 60 10.97 11.47 4.86
N ALA A 61 10.58 12.54 5.56
CA ALA A 61 10.83 12.73 6.99
C ALA A 61 9.60 12.48 7.87
N CYS A 62 8.45 12.16 7.26
CA CYS A 62 7.32 11.51 7.91
C CYS A 62 7.35 10.00 7.63
N ASP A 63 6.68 9.25 8.49
CA ASP A 63 6.56 7.79 8.40
C ASP A 63 5.08 7.44 8.22
N PRO A 64 4.56 7.46 6.98
CA PRO A 64 3.16 7.12 6.74
C PRO A 64 2.90 5.65 7.06
N GLU A 65 1.73 5.35 7.62
CA GLU A 65 1.30 3.96 7.83
C GLU A 65 1.31 3.20 6.51
N PRO A 66 1.49 1.86 6.49
CA PRO A 66 1.58 1.10 5.24
C PRO A 66 0.44 1.38 4.25
N SER A 67 -0.80 1.49 4.73
CA SER A 67 -1.96 1.83 3.90
C SER A 67 -1.86 3.24 3.28
N GLU A 68 -1.44 4.24 4.07
CA GLU A 68 -1.14 5.59 3.61
C GLU A 68 0.01 5.60 2.61
N ALA A 69 1.08 4.85 2.87
CA ALA A 69 2.24 4.73 2.02
C ALA A 69 1.87 4.15 0.64
N GLN A 70 1.03 3.11 0.58
CA GLN A 70 0.51 2.57 -0.68
C GLN A 70 -0.28 3.62 -1.48
N ALA A 71 -1.13 4.39 -0.81
CA ALA A 71 -1.91 5.48 -1.44
C ALA A 71 -0.99 6.59 -1.96
N LEU A 72 0.01 7.01 -1.16
CA LEU A 72 1.02 8.00 -1.53
C LEU A 72 1.82 7.54 -2.75
N TRP A 73 2.32 6.32 -2.75
CA TRP A 73 3.11 5.79 -3.85
C TRP A 73 2.31 5.81 -5.15
N ARG A 74 1.04 5.39 -5.11
CA ARG A 74 0.15 5.45 -6.27
C ARG A 74 -0.09 6.89 -6.76
N ALA A 75 -0.33 7.84 -5.86
CA ALA A 75 -0.50 9.25 -6.20
C ALA A 75 0.78 9.83 -6.83
N ALA A 76 1.93 9.51 -6.26
CA ALA A 76 3.24 9.98 -6.72
C ALA A 76 3.59 9.44 -8.11
N GLU A 77 3.29 8.17 -8.40
CA GLU A 77 3.47 7.57 -9.73
C GLU A 77 2.56 8.27 -10.76
N ARG A 78 1.28 8.48 -10.43
CA ARG A 78 0.33 9.18 -11.31
C ARG A 78 0.74 10.63 -11.58
N ALA A 79 1.31 11.31 -10.59
CA ALA A 79 1.79 12.67 -10.71
C ALA A 79 3.20 12.79 -11.32
N GLY A 80 3.89 11.66 -11.58
CA GLY A 80 5.25 11.66 -12.11
C GLY A 80 6.31 12.19 -11.14
N VAL A 81 6.05 12.13 -9.82
CA VAL A 81 6.96 12.61 -8.77
C VAL A 81 7.58 11.50 -7.92
N ALA A 82 7.19 10.24 -8.14
CA ALA A 82 7.70 9.09 -7.38
C ALA A 82 9.23 8.95 -7.41
N SER A 83 9.87 9.30 -8.55
CA SER A 83 11.33 9.28 -8.68
C SER A 83 12.06 10.35 -7.85
N ARG A 84 11.32 11.33 -7.31
CA ARG A 84 11.86 12.40 -6.46
C ARG A 84 11.80 12.06 -4.98
N LEU A 85 11.14 10.97 -4.59
CA LEU A 85 10.99 10.58 -3.18
C LEU A 85 12.17 9.73 -2.73
N PHE A 86 12.81 10.11 -1.62
CA PHE A 86 13.96 9.42 -1.04
C PHE A 86 13.77 9.14 0.45
N GLU A 87 14.34 8.04 0.94
CA GLU A 87 14.38 7.74 2.38
C GLU A 87 15.28 8.72 3.12
N ALA A 88 14.88 9.09 4.33
CA ALA A 88 15.76 9.81 5.25
C ALA A 88 16.92 8.92 5.74
N ASP A 89 18.14 9.46 5.71
CA ASP A 89 19.34 8.83 6.25
C ASP A 89 19.97 9.76 7.29
N ARG A 90 19.61 9.56 8.57
CA ARG A 90 20.09 10.41 9.68
C ARG A 90 21.61 10.47 9.79
N ARG A 91 22.32 9.43 9.31
CA ARG A 91 23.79 9.40 9.30
C ARG A 91 24.38 10.49 8.42
N LEU A 92 23.61 11.02 7.47
CA LEU A 92 24.04 12.06 6.53
C LEU A 92 23.70 13.48 7.00
N GLU A 93 22.99 13.63 8.12
CA GLU A 93 22.68 14.96 8.70
C GLU A 93 23.98 15.69 9.06
N GLY A 94 24.09 16.96 8.66
CA GLY A 94 25.30 17.77 8.76
C GLY A 94 26.09 17.87 7.45
N TYR A 95 25.88 16.98 6.48
CA TYR A 95 26.40 17.20 5.14
C TYR A 95 25.56 18.26 4.43
N GLY A 96 26.19 19.37 4.03
CA GLY A 96 25.49 20.50 3.44
C GLY A 96 24.66 20.18 2.19
N TRP A 97 25.04 19.18 1.39
CA TRP A 97 24.22 18.74 0.25
C TRP A 97 22.93 18.03 0.69
N TYR A 98 22.98 17.27 1.79
CA TYR A 98 21.85 16.51 2.31
C TYR A 98 20.92 17.41 3.12
N ASP A 99 21.49 18.32 3.91
CA ASP A 99 20.73 19.30 4.69
C ASP A 99 20.02 20.33 3.80
N ALA A 100 20.47 20.51 2.56
CA ALA A 100 19.84 21.39 1.58
C ALA A 100 18.63 20.78 0.86
N LEU A 101 18.35 19.48 1.04
CA LEU A 101 17.21 18.83 0.41
C LEU A 101 15.90 19.16 1.12
N ASP A 102 14.84 19.34 0.33
CA ASP A 102 13.49 19.55 0.83
C ASP A 102 12.98 18.29 1.56
N ARG A 103 12.23 18.50 2.65
CA ARG A 103 11.73 17.40 3.48
C ARG A 103 10.22 17.34 3.51
N VAL A 104 9.65 16.17 3.23
CA VAL A 104 8.22 15.90 3.47
C VAL A 104 8.06 15.61 4.96
N THR A 105 7.41 16.52 5.68
CA THR A 105 7.30 16.48 7.16
C THR A 105 5.94 16.04 7.67
N ALA A 106 4.90 16.10 6.83
CA ALA A 106 3.58 15.61 7.15
C ALA A 106 2.86 15.20 5.86
N MET A 107 1.89 14.30 6.00
CA MET A 107 1.02 13.83 4.95
C MET A 107 -0.42 13.83 5.47
N HIS A 108 -1.35 14.29 4.63
CA HIS A 108 -2.78 14.20 4.91
C HIS A 108 -3.54 13.70 3.68
N ILE A 109 -4.49 12.80 3.91
CA ILE A 109 -5.40 12.34 2.86
C ILE A 109 -6.70 13.14 2.99
N ARG A 110 -7.13 13.78 1.91
CA ARG A 110 -8.42 14.47 1.82
C ARG A 110 -9.30 13.84 0.77
N VAL A 111 -10.60 13.83 1.03
CA VAL A 111 -11.61 13.36 0.09
C VAL A 111 -12.65 14.44 -0.15
N ALA A 112 -13.16 14.49 -1.37
CA ALA A 112 -14.30 15.31 -1.73
C ALA A 112 -15.59 14.48 -1.58
N ALA A 113 -16.43 14.87 -0.62
CA ALA A 113 -17.76 14.31 -0.39
C ALA A 113 -18.79 15.45 -0.39
N ASP A 114 -19.87 15.32 -1.16
CA ASP A 114 -20.94 16.32 -1.25
C ASP A 114 -20.48 17.76 -1.56
N GLY A 115 -19.35 17.90 -2.28
CA GLY A 115 -18.78 19.19 -2.66
C GLY A 115 -17.85 19.83 -1.63
N GLU A 116 -17.62 19.19 -0.48
CA GLU A 116 -16.68 19.63 0.55
C GLU A 116 -15.46 18.71 0.63
N TRP A 117 -14.29 19.29 0.92
CA TRP A 117 -13.06 18.55 1.17
C TRP A 117 -12.89 18.33 2.67
N MET A 118 -12.81 17.07 3.10
CA MET A 118 -12.52 16.72 4.50
C MET A 118 -11.31 15.80 4.58
N ALA A 119 -10.52 15.90 5.64
CA ALA A 119 -9.45 14.94 5.88
C ALA A 119 -10.07 13.59 6.28
N VAL A 120 -9.48 12.48 5.84
CA VAL A 120 -9.98 11.13 6.17
C VAL A 120 -10.07 10.93 7.69
N GLY A 121 -9.07 11.41 8.44
CA GLY A 121 -9.05 11.34 9.90
C GLY A 121 -10.10 12.21 10.62
N ASP A 122 -10.75 13.14 9.92
CA ASP A 122 -11.81 13.99 10.50
C ASP A 122 -13.20 13.31 10.42
N TYR A 123 -13.33 12.20 9.70
CA TYR A 123 -14.59 11.46 9.64
C TYR A 123 -14.86 10.73 10.96
N PRO A 124 -16.13 10.72 11.43
CA PRO A 124 -16.47 10.06 12.67
C PRO A 124 -16.26 8.55 12.57
N LEU A 125 -15.59 7.96 13.56
CA LEU A 125 -15.59 6.51 13.73
C LEU A 125 -17.02 6.00 14.03
N PRO A 126 -17.38 4.79 13.59
CA PRO A 126 -18.74 4.24 13.72
C PRO A 126 -19.31 4.22 15.16
N GLU A 127 -18.43 4.24 16.17
CA GLU A 127 -18.80 4.06 17.59
C GLU A 127 -19.28 5.33 18.32
N ARG A 128 -19.49 6.46 17.63
CA ARG A 128 -20.02 7.69 18.25
C ARG A 128 -21.46 8.01 17.82
N PRO A 129 -22.47 7.34 18.41
CA PRO A 129 -23.88 7.66 18.14
C PRO A 129 -24.22 9.07 18.68
N GLY A 130 -24.58 9.99 17.78
CA GLY A 130 -25.07 11.33 18.16
C GLY A 130 -24.69 12.46 17.21
N LEU A 131 -23.67 12.27 16.37
CA LEU A 131 -23.33 13.23 15.32
C LEU A 131 -24.00 12.78 14.00
N ARG A 132 -24.90 13.60 13.47
CA ARG A 132 -25.23 13.57 12.02
C ARG A 132 -24.03 14.15 11.26
N ALA A 133 -22.90 13.47 11.28
CA ALA A 133 -21.80 13.74 10.36
C ALA A 133 -21.91 12.77 9.19
N ALA A 134 -21.63 13.24 7.98
CA ALA A 134 -21.67 12.43 6.78
C ALA A 134 -20.72 11.23 6.93
N ALA A 135 -21.20 10.02 6.65
CA ALA A 135 -20.34 8.85 6.59
C ALA A 135 -19.32 9.02 5.46
N LEU A 136 -18.12 8.51 5.65
CA LEU A 136 -17.08 8.53 4.62
C LEU A 136 -17.58 7.72 3.41
N PRO A 137 -17.75 8.34 2.22
CA PRO A 137 -18.27 7.61 1.08
C PRO A 137 -17.19 6.64 0.56
N ALA A 138 -17.55 5.37 0.38
CA ALA A 138 -16.64 4.39 -0.23
C ALA A 138 -16.23 4.77 -1.68
N ARG A 139 -17.06 5.59 -2.35
CA ARG A 139 -16.83 6.13 -3.69
C ARG A 139 -16.83 7.67 -3.65
N PRO A 140 -15.78 8.33 -3.14
CA PRO A 140 -15.71 9.79 -3.11
C PRO A 140 -15.59 10.35 -4.53
N ALA A 141 -15.96 11.63 -4.72
CA ALA A 141 -15.86 12.29 -6.02
C ALA A 141 -14.41 12.54 -6.45
N ALA A 142 -13.52 12.79 -5.48
CA ALA A 142 -12.09 13.00 -5.70
C ALA A 142 -11.30 12.71 -4.41
N ILE A 143 -10.03 12.36 -4.55
CA ILE A 143 -9.10 12.08 -3.46
C ILE A 143 -7.79 12.85 -3.71
N ARG A 144 -7.24 13.43 -2.63
CA ARG A 144 -6.00 14.22 -2.64
C ARG A 144 -5.08 13.76 -1.52
N ILE A 145 -3.79 13.70 -1.80
CA ILE A 145 -2.73 13.51 -0.81
C ILE A 145 -1.94 14.80 -0.72
N GLU A 146 -2.07 15.48 0.41
CA GLU A 146 -1.40 16.73 0.71
C GLU A 146 -0.13 16.47 1.51
N LEU A 147 1.02 16.77 0.90
CA LEU A 147 2.33 16.66 1.54
C LEU A 147 2.80 18.03 2.00
N THR A 148 3.15 18.15 3.28
CA THR A 148 3.79 19.37 3.80
C THR A 148 5.30 19.27 3.57
N VAL A 149 5.80 20.03 2.61
CA VAL A 149 7.21 20.11 2.23
C VAL A 149 7.87 21.28 2.94
N ARG A 150 8.92 20.98 3.71
CA ARG A 150 9.75 21.97 4.39
C ARG A 150 11.03 22.18 3.59
N PRO A 151 11.20 23.34 2.93
CA PRO A 151 12.46 23.69 2.30
C PRO A 151 13.50 24.13 3.33
N LEU A 152 14.78 24.17 2.92
CA LEU A 152 15.87 24.68 3.75
C LEU A 152 15.62 26.14 4.19
N SER A 153 15.10 26.95 3.28
CA SER A 153 14.79 28.35 3.52
C SER A 153 13.42 28.71 2.98
N GLY A 154 12.64 29.44 3.77
CA GLY A 154 11.30 29.87 3.39
C GLY A 154 10.20 29.16 4.18
N PRO A 155 8.94 29.53 3.94
CA PRO A 155 7.80 28.88 4.58
C PRO A 155 7.61 27.45 4.04
N PRO A 156 6.99 26.54 4.82
CA PRO A 156 6.52 25.26 4.31
C PRO A 156 5.59 25.45 3.11
N ALA A 157 5.71 24.56 2.13
CA ALA A 157 4.84 24.49 0.96
C ALA A 157 4.00 23.21 1.00
N THR A 158 2.85 23.22 0.34
CA THR A 158 2.02 22.03 0.17
C THR A 158 2.20 21.49 -1.24
N LEU A 159 2.60 20.21 -1.34
CA LEU A 159 2.55 19.45 -2.59
C LEU A 159 1.25 18.62 -2.57
N ASP A 160 0.33 18.98 -3.46
CA ASP A 160 -0.99 18.34 -3.55
C ASP A 160 -1.02 17.34 -4.73
N LEU A 161 -1.26 16.07 -4.41
CA LEU A 161 -1.25 14.96 -5.36
C LEU A 161 -2.66 14.38 -5.52
N ALA A 162 -3.20 14.43 -6.74
CA ALA A 162 -4.46 13.76 -7.06
C ALA A 162 -4.26 12.24 -7.15
N THR A 163 -5.20 11.50 -6.58
CA THR A 163 -5.24 10.03 -6.65
C THR A 163 -6.67 9.53 -6.83
N ASP A 164 -6.79 8.27 -7.22
CA ASP A 164 -8.05 7.55 -7.38
C ASP A 164 -8.28 6.52 -6.26
N LEU A 165 -7.33 6.39 -5.33
CA LEU A 165 -7.38 5.46 -4.21
C LEU A 165 -6.79 6.10 -2.95
N ALA A 166 -7.49 5.89 -1.84
CA ALA A 166 -6.96 6.01 -0.49
C ALA A 166 -7.56 4.91 0.39
N PHE A 167 -7.02 4.80 1.60
CA PHE A 167 -7.55 3.92 2.61
C PHE A 167 -7.90 4.71 3.86
N ALA A 168 -8.97 4.29 4.50
CA ALA A 168 -9.33 4.64 5.86
C ALA A 168 -9.44 3.33 6.68
N GLY A 169 -9.77 3.47 7.96
CA GLY A 169 -9.82 2.35 8.89
C GLY A 169 -8.52 2.19 9.67
N GLU A 170 -8.50 1.24 10.57
CA GLU A 170 -7.33 0.95 11.40
C GLU A 170 -6.49 -0.16 10.76
N ALA A 171 -5.17 -0.05 10.87
CA ALA A 171 -4.26 -1.05 10.34
C ALA A 171 -4.20 -2.25 11.31
N TRP A 172 -4.91 -3.32 10.98
CA TRP A 172 -4.90 -4.59 11.71
C TRP A 172 -4.85 -5.79 10.75
N SER A 173 -4.63 -6.99 11.31
CA SER A 173 -4.56 -8.27 10.59
C SER A 173 -5.79 -8.61 9.74
N TRP A 174 -6.93 -7.94 9.98
CA TRP A 174 -8.22 -8.25 9.38
C TRP A 174 -8.57 -7.27 8.28
N VAL A 175 -8.99 -7.80 7.14
CA VAL A 175 -9.36 -6.97 5.99
C VAL A 175 -10.65 -6.20 6.22
N GLU A 176 -11.53 -6.67 7.11
CA GLU A 176 -12.79 -5.99 7.43
C GLU A 176 -12.58 -4.61 8.08
N ASP A 177 -11.42 -4.39 8.69
CA ASP A 177 -11.04 -3.11 9.31
C ASP A 177 -10.58 -2.09 8.26
N ALA A 178 -10.27 -2.53 7.04
CA ALA A 178 -9.91 -1.66 5.94
C ALA A 178 -11.15 -1.03 5.31
N LEU A 179 -11.09 0.28 5.10
CA LEU A 179 -12.10 1.04 4.35
C LEU A 179 -11.46 1.65 3.08
N PRO A 180 -11.39 0.89 1.98
CA PRO A 180 -10.88 1.42 0.71
C PRO A 180 -11.82 2.47 0.13
N LEU A 181 -11.24 3.60 -0.29
CA LEU A 181 -11.92 4.71 -0.93
C LEU A 181 -11.44 4.79 -2.37
N VAL A 182 -12.34 4.59 -3.33
CA VAL A 182 -11.97 4.56 -4.75
C VAL A 182 -12.86 5.50 -5.55
N THR A 183 -12.28 6.39 -6.33
CA THR A 183 -13.06 7.32 -7.16
C THR A 183 -13.82 6.58 -8.27
N ALA A 184 -14.92 7.19 -8.73
CA ALA A 184 -15.78 6.60 -9.74
C ALA A 184 -15.06 6.29 -11.07
N ASP A 185 -14.06 7.10 -11.41
CA ASP A 185 -13.27 7.05 -12.64
C ASP A 185 -11.98 6.21 -12.52
N SER A 186 -11.76 5.53 -11.38
CA SER A 186 -10.60 4.67 -11.21
C SER A 186 -10.60 3.51 -12.20
N ALA A 187 -9.44 3.25 -12.81
CA ALA A 187 -9.20 2.10 -13.66
C ALA A 187 -8.75 0.84 -12.89
N LEU A 188 -8.69 0.91 -11.55
CA LEU A 188 -8.29 -0.21 -10.71
C LEU A 188 -9.11 -1.45 -10.99
N GLN A 189 -8.42 -2.58 -11.12
CA GLN A 189 -9.02 -3.89 -11.17
C GLN A 189 -9.12 -4.49 -9.76
N PRO A 190 -10.07 -5.41 -9.51
CA PRO A 190 -10.23 -6.06 -8.20
C PRO A 190 -8.94 -6.68 -7.63
N HIS A 191 -8.14 -7.34 -8.47
CA HIS A 191 -6.89 -7.96 -8.03
C HIS A 191 -5.81 -6.94 -7.66
N GLU A 192 -5.77 -5.78 -8.34
CA GLU A 192 -4.83 -4.71 -8.02
C GLU A 192 -5.19 -4.09 -6.67
N LEU A 193 -6.47 -3.81 -6.43
CA LEU A 193 -6.95 -3.30 -5.15
C LEU A 193 -6.75 -4.33 -4.03
N ALA A 194 -7.00 -5.61 -4.28
CA ALA A 194 -6.73 -6.67 -3.31
C ALA A 194 -5.24 -6.75 -2.93
N GLY A 195 -4.34 -6.62 -3.91
CA GLY A 195 -2.90 -6.57 -3.66
C GLY A 195 -2.48 -5.35 -2.83
N LEU A 196 -3.10 -4.19 -3.07
CA LEU A 196 -2.85 -2.97 -2.28
C LEU A 196 -3.41 -3.06 -0.87
N LEU A 197 -4.58 -3.71 -0.69
CA LEU A 197 -5.13 -4.03 0.63
C LEU A 197 -4.20 -4.96 1.41
N ALA A 198 -3.69 -6.02 0.78
CA ALA A 198 -2.74 -6.92 1.41
C ALA A 198 -1.45 -6.20 1.79
N ALA A 199 -0.90 -5.35 0.91
CA ALA A 199 0.29 -4.57 1.23
C ALA A 199 0.07 -3.57 2.38
N GLY A 200 -1.12 -2.95 2.46
CA GLY A 200 -1.43 -1.92 3.44
C GLY A 200 -1.95 -2.42 4.79
N PHE A 201 -2.51 -3.63 4.86
CA PHE A 201 -3.23 -4.12 6.04
C PHE A 201 -2.86 -5.55 6.48
N PHE A 202 -2.39 -6.44 5.60
CA PHE A 202 -2.09 -7.81 6.04
C PHE A 202 -0.89 -7.82 6.99
N SER A 203 -1.14 -8.19 8.24
CA SER A 203 -0.13 -8.48 9.25
C SER A 203 -0.52 -9.78 9.94
N PRO A 204 0.21 -10.89 9.75
CA PRO A 204 -0.17 -12.18 10.31
C PRO A 204 -0.14 -12.11 11.84
N SER A 205 -1.12 -12.73 12.51
CA SER A 205 -1.04 -12.91 13.97
C SER A 205 0.05 -13.94 14.29
N GLU A 206 0.86 -13.62 15.29
CA GLU A 206 1.88 -14.50 15.87
C GLU A 206 1.37 -15.22 17.14
N ASP A 207 0.08 -15.07 17.48
CA ASP A 207 -0.51 -15.74 18.63
C ASP A 207 -0.45 -17.26 18.47
N ALA A 208 -0.25 -17.97 19.58
CA ALA A 208 0.00 -19.41 19.55
C ALA A 208 -1.20 -20.25 19.09
N ASP A 209 -2.41 -19.68 19.14
CA ASP A 209 -3.66 -20.26 18.65
C ASP A 209 -4.06 -19.76 17.26
N ALA A 210 -3.27 -18.86 16.66
CA ALA A 210 -3.48 -18.43 15.29
C ALA A 210 -3.12 -19.55 14.30
N ASP A 211 -3.80 -19.55 13.16
CA ASP A 211 -3.50 -20.45 12.07
C ASP A 211 -2.09 -20.22 11.48
N SER A 212 -1.60 -21.16 10.67
CA SER A 212 -0.33 -20.96 9.93
C SER A 212 -0.34 -19.67 9.10
N TRP A 213 0.84 -19.09 8.85
CA TRP A 213 0.99 -17.90 8.03
C TRP A 213 0.31 -18.06 6.67
N GLU A 214 0.49 -19.21 6.02
CA GLU A 214 -0.08 -19.51 4.70
C GLU A 214 -1.61 -19.49 4.74
N THR A 215 -2.21 -20.11 5.76
CA THR A 215 -3.67 -20.12 5.93
C THR A 215 -4.23 -18.73 6.22
N GLN A 216 -3.55 -17.96 7.06
CA GLN A 216 -3.93 -16.56 7.33
C GLN A 216 -3.85 -15.73 6.05
N ARG A 217 -2.78 -15.91 5.28
CA ARG A 217 -2.54 -15.19 4.02
C ARG A 217 -3.60 -15.51 2.97
N GLU A 218 -3.89 -16.78 2.74
CA GLU A 218 -4.91 -17.23 1.79
C GLU A 218 -6.29 -16.64 2.15
N ARG A 219 -6.68 -16.70 3.43
CA ARG A 219 -7.95 -16.11 3.89
C ARG A 219 -7.99 -14.60 3.68
N PHE A 220 -6.90 -13.90 3.98
CA PHE A 220 -6.83 -12.46 3.76
C PHE A 220 -6.96 -12.13 2.29
N ASP A 221 -6.21 -12.80 1.41
CA ASP A 221 -6.24 -12.56 -0.03
C ASP A 221 -7.63 -12.83 -0.63
N GLU A 222 -8.32 -13.88 -0.18
CA GLU A 222 -9.71 -14.19 -0.58
C GLU A 222 -10.69 -13.09 -0.16
N SER A 223 -10.61 -12.65 1.10
CA SER A 223 -11.49 -11.60 1.62
C SER A 223 -11.19 -10.24 1.01
N ALA A 224 -9.91 -9.91 0.75
CA ALA A 224 -9.50 -8.70 0.06
C ALA A 224 -10.00 -8.68 -1.40
N LEU A 225 -9.89 -9.80 -2.11
CA LEU A 225 -10.43 -9.92 -3.48
C LEU A 225 -11.96 -9.80 -3.50
N HIS A 226 -12.64 -10.42 -2.52
CA HIS A 226 -14.09 -10.28 -2.38
C HIS A 226 -14.48 -8.81 -2.16
N MET A 227 -13.86 -8.14 -1.20
CA MET A 227 -14.09 -6.72 -0.90
C MET A 227 -13.83 -5.83 -2.12
N ALA A 228 -12.71 -6.04 -2.80
CA ALA A 228 -12.34 -5.28 -3.98
C ALA A 228 -13.31 -5.49 -5.14
N THR A 229 -13.73 -6.73 -5.39
CA THR A 229 -14.72 -7.05 -6.43
C THR A 229 -16.07 -6.41 -6.12
N ARG A 230 -16.47 -6.42 -4.85
CA ARG A 230 -17.72 -5.80 -4.40
C ARG A 230 -17.72 -4.30 -4.62
N LEU A 231 -16.62 -3.63 -4.23
CA LEU A 231 -16.48 -2.18 -4.34
C LEU A 231 -16.38 -1.70 -5.79
N LEU A 232 -15.64 -2.42 -6.64
CA LEU A 232 -15.32 -1.96 -7.99
C LEU A 232 -16.34 -2.42 -9.05
N LEU A 233 -16.98 -3.57 -8.86
CA LEU A 233 -17.89 -4.16 -9.84
C LEU A 233 -19.34 -4.24 -9.32
N SER A 234 -19.61 -5.12 -8.36
CA SER A 234 -20.92 -5.31 -7.71
C SER A 234 -20.89 -6.47 -6.71
N ASP A 235 -21.90 -6.54 -5.84
CA ASP A 235 -22.16 -7.68 -4.96
C ASP A 235 -22.31 -9.01 -5.73
N ASP A 236 -23.05 -9.03 -6.83
CA ASP A 236 -23.24 -10.23 -7.66
C ASP A 236 -21.93 -10.69 -8.33
N ALA A 237 -21.07 -9.76 -8.73
CA ALA A 237 -19.75 -10.08 -9.25
C ALA A 237 -18.86 -10.67 -8.15
N ALA A 238 -18.84 -10.08 -6.95
CA ALA A 238 -18.07 -10.58 -5.81
C ALA A 238 -18.50 -12.00 -5.41
N CYS A 239 -19.81 -12.24 -5.34
CA CYS A 239 -20.37 -13.56 -5.06
C CYS A 239 -19.93 -14.59 -6.13
N ARG A 240 -20.02 -14.25 -7.42
CA ARG A 240 -19.57 -15.13 -8.51
C ARG A 240 -18.07 -15.46 -8.43
N THR A 241 -17.22 -14.47 -8.14
CA THR A 241 -15.77 -14.68 -7.99
C THR A 241 -15.48 -15.59 -6.80
N SER A 242 -16.07 -15.34 -5.62
CA SER A 242 -15.88 -16.19 -4.44
C SER A 242 -16.35 -17.62 -4.68
N LEU A 243 -17.48 -17.82 -5.36
CA LEU A 243 -17.95 -19.15 -5.75
C LEU A 243 -16.98 -19.83 -6.72
N ALA A 244 -16.47 -19.11 -7.72
CA ALA A 244 -15.53 -19.67 -8.68
C ALA A 244 -14.21 -20.10 -8.01
N GLU A 245 -13.66 -19.30 -7.09
CA GLU A 245 -12.45 -19.67 -6.33
C GLU A 245 -12.69 -20.88 -5.42
N ALA A 246 -13.80 -20.90 -4.68
CA ALA A 246 -14.16 -22.06 -3.86
C ALA A 246 -14.29 -23.34 -4.71
N VAL A 247 -14.90 -23.26 -5.90
CA VAL A 247 -14.96 -24.39 -6.85
C VAL A 247 -13.57 -24.79 -7.34
N ARG A 248 -12.70 -23.83 -7.68
CA ARG A 248 -11.32 -24.11 -8.12
C ARG A 248 -10.52 -24.84 -7.06
N ARG A 249 -10.60 -24.38 -5.82
CA ARG A 249 -9.86 -24.92 -4.68
C ARG A 249 -10.38 -26.30 -4.27
N GLU A 250 -11.69 -26.41 -4.06
CA GLU A 250 -12.27 -27.60 -3.42
C GLU A 250 -12.69 -28.68 -4.41
N LEU A 251 -13.06 -28.31 -5.66
CA LEU A 251 -13.76 -29.21 -6.58
C LEU A 251 -13.02 -29.47 -7.90
N LEU A 252 -12.16 -28.55 -8.36
CA LEU A 252 -11.53 -28.69 -9.69
C LEU A 252 -10.64 -29.93 -9.79
N TRP A 253 -9.98 -30.33 -8.70
CA TRP A 253 -9.15 -31.52 -8.66
C TRP A 253 -9.96 -32.83 -8.74
N LEU A 254 -11.25 -32.80 -8.38
CA LEU A 254 -12.18 -33.92 -8.53
C LEU A 254 -12.75 -34.01 -9.95
N CYS A 255 -12.66 -32.93 -10.73
CA CYS A 255 -13.23 -32.89 -12.07
C CYS A 255 -12.42 -33.79 -13.01
N PRO A 256 -13.05 -34.73 -13.75
CA PRO A 256 -12.37 -35.54 -14.74
C PRO A 256 -11.72 -34.65 -15.81
N ARG A 257 -10.51 -35.00 -16.25
CA ARG A 257 -9.78 -34.22 -17.26
C ARG A 257 -10.39 -34.33 -18.66
N ASP A 258 -11.16 -35.40 -18.91
CA ASP A 258 -11.76 -35.74 -20.20
C ASP A 258 -13.21 -35.28 -20.31
N ARG A 259 -13.83 -34.70 -19.28
CA ARG A 259 -15.27 -34.39 -19.26
C ARG A 259 -15.56 -33.04 -18.63
N ALA A 260 -16.58 -32.36 -19.15
CA ALA A 260 -17.17 -31.21 -18.46
C ALA A 260 -17.95 -31.67 -17.22
N VAL A 261 -17.94 -30.84 -16.17
CA VAL A 261 -18.73 -31.06 -14.94
C VAL A 261 -19.66 -29.86 -14.77
N ASP A 262 -20.97 -30.11 -14.80
CA ASP A 262 -21.99 -29.10 -14.50
C ASP A 262 -22.44 -29.25 -13.06
N ILE A 263 -22.14 -28.24 -12.24
CA ILE A 263 -22.54 -28.17 -10.84
C ILE A 263 -23.69 -27.18 -10.72
N ARG A 264 -24.86 -27.67 -10.28
CA ARG A 264 -26.03 -26.82 -10.00
C ARG A 264 -26.38 -26.89 -8.52
N ILE A 265 -26.23 -25.75 -7.85
CA ILE A 265 -26.54 -25.56 -6.44
C ILE A 265 -27.84 -24.77 -6.31
N ARG A 266 -28.84 -25.35 -5.65
CA ARG A 266 -30.07 -24.68 -5.25
C ARG A 266 -30.35 -25.06 -3.80
N ARG A 267 -29.89 -24.26 -2.85
CA ARG A 267 -29.95 -24.57 -1.42
C ARG A 267 -31.34 -25.12 -1.01
N PRO A 268 -31.41 -26.30 -0.35
CA PRO A 268 -30.28 -27.10 0.17
C PRO A 268 -29.68 -28.09 -0.83
N ASP A 269 -30.25 -28.22 -2.03
CA ASP A 269 -29.91 -29.26 -2.99
C ASP A 269 -28.65 -28.94 -3.80
N VAL A 270 -27.84 -29.97 -4.02
CA VAL A 270 -26.70 -29.95 -4.93
C VAL A 270 -26.88 -31.09 -5.95
N SER A 271 -26.78 -30.75 -7.23
CA SER A 271 -26.83 -31.71 -8.33
C SER A 271 -25.60 -31.59 -9.21
N ILE A 272 -25.04 -32.73 -9.62
CA ILE A 272 -23.82 -32.82 -10.41
C ILE A 272 -24.13 -33.66 -11.64
N THR A 273 -23.80 -33.13 -12.82
CA THR A 273 -23.91 -33.84 -14.09
C THR A 273 -22.53 -33.91 -14.75
N LEU A 274 -22.16 -35.08 -15.25
CA LEU A 274 -20.93 -35.28 -16.00
C LEU A 274 -21.25 -35.31 -17.50
N GLY A 275 -20.50 -34.55 -18.28
CA GLY A 275 -20.56 -34.58 -19.73
C GLY A 275 -20.01 -35.88 -20.33
N GLU A 276 -20.13 -36.01 -21.65
CA GLU A 276 -19.52 -37.11 -22.40
C GLU A 276 -17.99 -37.00 -22.37
N ALA A 277 -17.32 -38.16 -22.39
CA ALA A 277 -15.86 -38.23 -22.48
C ALA A 277 -15.38 -37.63 -23.80
N ALA A 278 -14.39 -36.74 -23.72
CA ALA A 278 -13.62 -36.33 -24.88
C ALA A 278 -13.03 -37.58 -25.54
N PRO A 279 -13.09 -37.69 -26.88
CA PRO A 279 -12.51 -38.82 -27.58
C PRO A 279 -11.01 -38.91 -27.26
N ALA A 280 -10.56 -40.12 -26.91
CA ALA A 280 -9.15 -40.37 -26.63
C ALA A 280 -8.29 -40.01 -27.87
N PRO A 281 -7.11 -39.40 -27.68
CA PRO A 281 -6.21 -39.07 -28.77
C PRO A 281 -5.66 -40.31 -29.49
#